data_AF-A0A831RDT0-F1
#
_entry.id   AF-A0A831RDT0-F1
#
_cell.length_a   1.000
_cell.length_b   1.000
_cell.length_c   1.000
_cell.angle_alpha   90.00
_cell.angle_beta   90.00
_cell.angle_gamma   90.00
#
_symmetry.space_group_name_H-M   'P 1'
#
loop_
_entity.id
_entity.type
_entity.pdbx_description
1 polymer ?
#
loop_
_entity_poly.entity_id
_entity_poly.type
_entity_poly.pdbx_seq_one_letter_code
_entity_poly.pdbx_strand_id
1 'polypeptide(L)'
;MKMGELDLTPDQKRRLIALLQRYLPDTEVWAYGSRVKGSARPWSDLDLVVFATPRQHAAVSALREALEESDLPFRVDLFLWDEIPEAFREEIRRRHIVLQQKRTIQDDSDKMTGS
;
A
#
# COMPACT_ATOMS: atom_id res chain seq x y z
N MET A 1 -5.45 -3.54 -24.15
CA MET A 1 -6.24 -2.93 -23.04
C MET A 1 -5.33 -2.90 -21.82
N LYS A 2 -4.90 -1.71 -21.35
CA LYS A 2 -4.03 -1.58 -20.17
C LYS A 2 -4.90 -1.68 -18.91
N MET A 3 -4.86 -2.81 -18.22
CA MET A 3 -5.41 -2.93 -16.87
C MET A 3 -4.39 -2.36 -15.87
N GLY A 4 -4.87 -1.48 -14.96
CA GLY A 4 -4.24 -1.27 -13.65
C GLY A 4 -2.93 -0.48 -13.59
N GLU A 5 -2.81 0.64 -14.30
CA GLU A 5 -1.70 1.57 -14.02
C GLU A 5 -2.11 2.47 -12.84
N LEU A 6 -1.54 2.21 -11.66
CA LEU A 6 -1.68 3.11 -10.52
C LEU A 6 -1.09 4.47 -10.93
N ASP A 7 -1.87 5.54 -10.79
CA ASP A 7 -1.48 6.89 -11.19
C ASP A 7 -0.43 7.49 -10.23
N LEU A 8 0.80 7.01 -10.39
CA LEU A 8 2.02 7.41 -9.70
C LEU A 8 3.19 7.40 -10.67
N THR A 9 4.07 8.39 -10.58
CA THR A 9 5.36 8.32 -11.27
C THR A 9 6.23 7.20 -10.68
N PRO A 10 7.22 6.67 -11.44
CA PRO A 10 8.14 5.67 -10.91
C PRO A 10 8.84 6.11 -9.62
N ASP A 11 9.16 7.40 -9.49
CA ASP A 11 9.81 7.96 -8.31
C ASP A 11 8.89 8.03 -7.10
N GLN A 12 7.64 8.46 -7.31
CA GLN A 12 6.62 8.46 -6.25
C GLN A 12 6.36 7.03 -5.76
N LYS A 13 6.19 6.08 -6.69
CA LYS A 13 6.00 4.67 -6.36
C LYS A 13 7.18 4.11 -5.57
N ARG A 14 8.43 4.43 -5.95
CA ARG A 14 9.63 3.97 -5.23
C ARG A 14 9.69 4.51 -3.81
N ARG A 15 9.43 5.81 -3.62
CA ARG A 15 9.40 6.44 -2.29
C ARG A 15 8.33 5.83 -1.40
N LEU A 16 7.13 5.63 -1.95
CA LEU A 16 6.04 4.99 -1.24
C LEU A 16 6.42 3.56 -0.80
N ILE A 17 6.91 2.73 -1.71
CA ILE A 17 7.31 1.34 -1.39
C ILE A 17 8.42 1.32 -0.33
N ALA A 18 9.39 2.23 -0.39
CA ALA A 18 10.46 2.31 0.61
C ALA A 18 9.91 2.61 2.02
N LEU A 19 8.91 3.49 2.15
CA LEU A 19 8.24 3.74 3.42
C LEU A 19 7.44 2.52 3.89
N LEU A 20 6.66 1.89 3.01
CA LEU A 20 5.91 0.67 3.35
C LEU A 20 6.83 -0.44 3.87
N GLN A 21 7.97 -0.67 3.20
CA GLN A 21 8.94 -1.68 3.60
C GLN A 21 9.67 -1.34 4.91
N ARG A 22 9.91 -0.06 5.18
CA ARG A 22 10.57 0.38 6.41
C ARG A 22 9.71 0.16 7.65
N TYR A 23 8.42 0.46 7.56
CA TYR A 23 7.52 0.43 8.72
C TYR A 23 6.69 -0.85 8.82
N LEU A 24 6.31 -1.45 7.69
CA LEU A 24 5.41 -2.60 7.62
C LEU A 24 5.92 -3.66 6.61
N PRO A 25 7.15 -4.18 6.72
CA PRO A 25 7.79 -5.02 5.68
C PRO A 25 7.02 -6.30 5.33
N ASP A 26 6.29 -6.88 6.29
CA ASP A 26 5.61 -8.16 6.15
C ASP A 26 4.08 -8.00 6.21
N THR A 27 3.59 -6.84 5.76
CA THR A 27 2.16 -6.52 5.74
C THR A 27 1.68 -6.37 4.31
N GLU A 28 0.55 -6.99 3.99
CA GLU A 28 -0.08 -6.76 2.69
C GLU A 28 -0.66 -5.33 2.64
N VAL A 29 -0.47 -4.66 1.51
CA VAL A 29 -0.94 -3.28 1.29
C VAL A 29 -1.57 -3.18 -0.09
N TRP A 30 -2.81 -2.69 -0.14
CA TRP A 30 -3.52 -2.43 -1.38
C TRP A 30 -3.73 -0.92 -1.56
N ALA A 31 -3.60 -0.45 -2.80
CA ALA A 31 -4.11 0.84 -3.23
C ALA A 31 -5.52 0.68 -3.80
N TYR A 32 -6.39 1.65 -3.55
CA TYR A 32 -7.72 1.73 -4.16
C TYR A 32 -8.06 3.19 -4.52
N GLY A 33 -9.33 3.46 -4.81
CA GLY A 33 -9.80 4.82 -5.00
C GLY A 33 -9.44 5.44 -6.36
N SER A 34 -9.37 6.77 -6.41
CA SER A 34 -9.35 7.53 -7.66
C SER A 34 -8.12 7.24 -8.54
N ARG A 35 -6.95 7.06 -7.91
CA ARG A 35 -5.67 6.76 -8.57
C ARG A 35 -5.58 5.34 -9.13
N VAL A 36 -6.42 4.42 -8.66
CA VAL A 36 -6.63 3.09 -9.26
C VAL A 36 -7.74 3.12 -10.31
N LYS A 37 -8.75 3.99 -10.10
CA LYS A 37 -9.89 4.11 -11.00
C LYS A 37 -9.56 4.85 -12.31
N GLY A 38 -8.43 5.56 -12.37
CA GLY A 38 -8.03 6.39 -13.51
C GLY A 38 -8.82 7.71 -13.59
N SER A 39 -9.46 8.10 -12.49
CA SER A 39 -10.24 9.33 -12.37
C SER A 39 -9.60 10.32 -11.38
N ALA A 40 -8.34 10.11 -11.03
CA ALA A 40 -7.59 10.97 -10.14
C ALA A 40 -7.30 12.33 -10.78
N ARG A 41 -7.28 13.36 -9.94
CA ARG A 41 -6.68 14.65 -10.26
C ARG A 41 -5.25 14.65 -9.71
N PRO A 42 -4.35 15.53 -10.18
CA PRO A 42 -2.96 15.56 -9.68
C PRO A 42 -2.85 15.69 -8.16
N TRP A 43 -3.78 16.42 -7.54
CA TRP A 43 -3.88 16.66 -6.09
C TRP A 43 -4.78 15.67 -5.36
N SER A 44 -5.32 14.65 -6.03
CA SER A 44 -6.07 13.60 -5.36
C SER A 44 -5.18 12.88 -4.35
N ASP A 45 -5.76 12.49 -3.23
CA ASP A 45 -5.15 11.55 -2.30
C ASP A 45 -4.82 10.21 -2.96
N LEU A 46 -3.96 9.45 -2.28
CA LEU A 46 -3.75 8.04 -2.53
C LEU A 46 -4.35 7.25 -1.37
N ASP A 47 -5.43 6.51 -1.64
CA ASP A 47 -6.05 5.64 -0.67
C ASP A 47 -5.34 4.28 -0.59
N LEU A 48 -4.88 3.94 0.61
CA LEU A 48 -4.23 2.68 0.93
C LEU A 48 -4.98 1.95 2.03
N VAL A 49 -5.07 0.63 1.92
CA VAL A 49 -5.50 -0.24 3.01
C VAL A 49 -4.40 -1.23 3.37
N VAL A 50 -4.20 -1.45 4.68
CA VAL A 50 -3.21 -2.37 5.22
C VAL A 50 -3.88 -3.50 5.99
N PHE A 51 -3.35 -4.71 5.81
CA PHE A 51 -3.80 -5.92 6.51
C PHE A 51 -2.93 -6.14 7.75
N ALA A 52 -2.94 -5.15 8.64
CA ALA A 52 -2.15 -5.15 9.86
C ALA A 52 -2.84 -5.92 11.00
N THR A 53 -2.04 -6.51 11.88
CA THR A 53 -2.51 -7.08 13.15
C THR A 53 -2.49 -6.01 14.25
N PRO A 54 -3.21 -6.19 15.38
CA PRO A 54 -3.17 -5.25 16.51
C PRO A 54 -1.77 -4.91 17.02
N ARG A 55 -0.82 -5.86 16.94
CA ARG A 55 0.58 -5.65 17.34
C ARG A 55 1.33 -4.67 16.42
N GLN A 56 0.84 -4.47 15.20
CA GLN A 56 1.43 -3.59 14.21
C GLN A 56 0.80 -2.19 14.20
N HIS A 57 -0.23 -1.92 15.01
CA HIS A 57 -0.92 -0.61 15.01
C HIS A 57 0.02 0.56 15.31
N ALA A 58 0.99 0.39 16.22
CA ALA A 58 2.00 1.42 16.47
C ALA A 58 2.86 1.72 15.23
N ALA A 59 3.21 0.68 14.45
CA ALA A 59 3.95 0.85 13.20
C ALA A 59 3.09 1.48 12.10
N VAL A 60 1.77 1.19 12.07
CA VAL A 60 0.81 1.87 11.19
C VAL A 60 0.74 3.36 11.52
N SER A 61 0.67 3.74 12.80
CA SER A 61 0.69 5.15 13.22
C SER A 61 1.99 5.84 12.81
N ALA A 62 3.15 5.22 13.07
CA ALA A 62 4.44 5.78 12.67
C ALA A 62 4.58 5.91 11.14
N LEU A 63 3.99 4.98 10.37
CA LEU A 63 3.93 5.09 8.91
C LEU A 63 3.05 6.27 8.46
N ARG A 64 1.91 6.54 9.13
CA ARG A 64 1.07 7.71 8.83
C ARG A 64 1.85 9.00 8.99
N GLU A 65 2.54 9.15 10.12
CA GLU A 65 3.40 10.31 10.39
C GLU A 65 4.48 10.47 9.31
N ALA A 66 5.17 9.37 8.98
CA ALA A 66 6.22 9.40 7.96
C ALA A 66 5.70 9.71 6.54
N LEU A 67 4.46 9.35 6.22
CA LEU A 67 3.82 9.70 4.95
C LEU A 67 3.42 11.17 4.91
N GLU A 68 2.91 11.72 6.02
CA GLU A 68 2.59 13.15 6.16
C GLU A 68 3.84 14.04 6.05
N GLU A 69 4.97 13.59 6.57
CA GLU A 69 6.25 14.30 6.50
C GLU A 69 7.02 14.05 5.17
N SER A 70 6.50 13.22 4.28
CA SER A 70 7.20 12.83 3.05
C SER A 70 7.13 13.89 1.94
N ASP A 71 8.10 13.86 1.01
CA ASP A 71 8.09 14.70 -0.20
C ASP A 71 7.07 14.26 -1.27
N LEU A 72 6.10 13.40 -0.94
CA LEU A 72 5.07 13.02 -1.90
C LEU A 72 4.16 14.24 -2.18
N PRO A 73 3.87 14.57 -3.46
CA PRO A 73 3.13 15.77 -3.79
C PRO A 73 1.61 15.65 -3.56
N PHE A 74 1.18 14.64 -2.80
CA PHE A 74 -0.20 14.34 -2.47
C PHE A 74 -0.26 13.64 -1.11
N ARG A 75 -1.41 13.77 -0.45
CA ARG A 75 -1.71 13.06 0.79
C ARG A 75 -1.86 11.55 0.54
N VAL A 76 -1.41 10.74 1.49
CA VAL A 76 -1.65 9.30 1.49
C VAL A 76 -2.56 8.96 2.66
N ASP A 77 -3.76 8.49 2.37
CA ASP A 77 -4.70 8.05 3.38
C ASP A 77 -4.56 6.55 3.62
N LEU A 78 -4.17 6.20 4.84
CA LEU A 78 -3.98 4.81 5.26
C LEU A 78 -5.21 4.33 6.02
N PHE A 79 -5.68 3.10 5.77
CA PHE A 79 -6.81 2.50 6.49
C PHE A 79 -6.45 1.10 6.97
N LEU A 80 -6.95 0.71 8.14
CA LEU A 80 -6.85 -0.67 8.63
C LEU A 80 -7.98 -1.49 8.01
N TRP A 81 -7.67 -2.63 7.40
CA TRP A 81 -8.67 -3.46 6.70
C TRP A 81 -9.84 -3.87 7.61
N ASP A 82 -9.55 -4.21 8.86
CA ASP A 82 -10.51 -4.65 9.87
C ASP A 82 -11.44 -3.52 10.35
N GLU A 83 -11.05 -2.25 10.17
CA GLU A 83 -11.88 -1.08 10.49
C GLU A 83 -12.81 -0.66 9.34
N ILE A 84 -12.55 -1.12 8.11
CA ILE A 84 -13.39 -0.79 6.94
C ILE A 84 -14.72 -1.58 7.02
N PRO A 85 -15.90 -0.92 6.86
CA PRO A 85 -17.17 -1.61 6.78
C PRO A 85 -17.23 -2.64 5.64
N GLU A 86 -17.85 -3.81 5.88
CA GLU A 86 -17.85 -4.93 4.91
C GLU A 86 -18.39 -4.53 3.53
N ALA A 87 -19.43 -3.71 3.47
CA ALA A 87 -19.98 -3.21 2.21
C ALA A 87 -18.94 -2.45 1.35
N PHE A 88 -17.99 -1.77 2.00
CA PHE A 88 -16.93 -1.03 1.31
C PHE A 88 -15.73 -1.93 0.97
N ARG A 89 -15.43 -2.95 1.81
CA ARG A 89 -14.43 -3.98 1.49
C ARG A 89 -14.74 -4.68 0.16
N GLU A 90 -16.00 -4.97 -0.11
CA GLU A 90 -16.44 -5.55 -1.38
C GLU A 90 -16.13 -4.65 -2.58
N GLU A 91 -16.25 -3.33 -2.44
CA GLU A 91 -15.87 -2.39 -3.50
C GLU A 91 -14.36 -2.37 -3.73
N ILE A 92 -13.58 -2.35 -2.65
CA ILE A 92 -12.11 -2.37 -2.71
C ILE A 92 -11.63 -3.68 -3.37
N ARG A 93 -12.18 -4.84 -2.96
CA ARG A 93 -11.86 -6.15 -3.57
C ARG A 93 -12.06 -6.14 -5.08
N ARG A 94 -13.18 -5.56 -5.56
CA ARG A 94 -13.47 -5.46 -7.00
C ARG A 94 -12.44 -4.63 -7.77
N ARG A 95 -11.82 -3.64 -7.14
CA ARG A 95 -10.90 -2.71 -7.82
C ARG A 95 -9.82 -2.16 -6.89
N HIS A 96 -8.74 -2.92 -6.77
CA HIS A 96 -7.53 -2.52 -6.06
C HIS A 96 -6.27 -2.87 -6.87
N ILE A 97 -5.14 -2.33 -6.44
CA ILE A 97 -3.80 -2.73 -6.90
C ILE A 97 -2.99 -3.15 -5.67
N VAL A 98 -2.40 -4.34 -5.70
CA VAL A 98 -1.49 -4.80 -4.64
C VAL A 98 -0.17 -4.05 -4.75
N LEU A 99 0.18 -3.28 -3.71
CA LEU A 99 1.44 -2.54 -3.63
C LEU A 99 2.55 -3.32 -2.95
N GLN A 100 2.20 -4.09 -1.93
CA GLN A 100 3.10 -4.93 -1.17
C GLN A 100 2.35 -6.22 -0.81
N GLN A 101 2.97 -7.37 -1.07
CA GLN A 101 2.45 -8.65 -0.62
C GLN A 101 2.96 -8.94 0.79
N LYS A 102 2.17 -9.65 1.58
CA LYS A 102 2.64 -10.23 2.82
C LYS A 102 3.78 -11.19 2.51
N ARG A 103 4.94 -11.00 3.11
CA ARG A 103 6.05 -11.95 2.98
C ARG A 103 5.67 -13.25 3.68
N THR A 104 5.53 -14.34 2.93
CA THR A 104 5.52 -15.69 3.47
C THR A 104 6.96 -16.16 3.63
N ILE A 105 7.28 -16.77 4.78
CA ILE A 105 8.64 -17.26 5.14
C ILE A 105 9.16 -18.37 4.19
N GLN A 106 8.46 -18.68 3.09
CA GLN A 106 8.83 -19.75 2.16
C GLN A 106 9.88 -19.33 1.11
N ASP A 107 10.08 -18.03 0.85
CA ASP A 107 10.89 -17.54 -0.29
C ASP A 107 12.41 -17.45 -0.05
N ASP A 108 12.91 -17.71 1.17
CA ASP A 108 14.35 -17.66 1.48
C ASP A 108 15.09 -18.99 1.25
N SER A 109 14.39 -20.03 0.76
CA SER A 109 15.00 -21.35 0.49
C SER A 109 15.77 -21.39 -0.83
N ASP A 110 15.51 -20.48 -1.78
CA ASP A 110 16.03 -20.54 -3.15
C ASP A 110 17.29 -19.68 -3.39
N LYS A 111 17.90 -19.10 -2.35
CA LYS A 111 19.15 -18.32 -2.48
C LYS A 111 20.40 -18.94 -1.86
N MET A 112 20.34 -20.20 -1.43
CA MET A 112 21.50 -20.94 -0.91
C MET A 112 21.83 -22.19 -1.73
N THR A 113 21.72 -22.14 -3.07
CA THR A 113 22.40 -23.12 -3.96
C THR A 113 22.91 -22.41 -5.22
N GLY A 114 24.00 -21.67 -5.06
CA GLY A 114 24.76 -21.12 -6.16
C GLY A 114 26.24 -21.20 -5.83
N SER A 115 26.77 -22.42 -5.85
CA SER A 115 28.21 -22.72 -5.90
C SER A 115 28.78 -22.36 -7.26
#